data_AF-A0A6B2SRY9-F1
#
_entry.id   AF-A0A6B2SRY9-F1
#
_cell.length_a   1.000
_cell.length_b   1.000
_cell.length_c   1.000
_cell.angle_alpha   90.00
_cell.angle_beta   90.00
_cell.angle_gamma   90.00
#
_symmetry.space_group_name_H-M   'P 1'
#
loop_
_entity.id
_entity.type
_entity.pdbx_description
1 polymer ?
#
loop_
_entity_poly.entity_id
_entity_poly.type
_entity_poly.pdbx_seq_one_letter_code
_entity_poly.pdbx_strand_id
1 'polypeptide(L)'
;MADPTAPPTPPVPLAALLAREDLGLRQLAGPDARAAGTAVQWVHTSEMADPYPYLLGGELLLTAGVHITDPTGAEGSLDAYVARIVAAG
;
A
#
# COMPACT_ATOMS: atom_id res chain seq x y z
N MET A 1 -17.69 19.18 2.62
CA MET A 1 -18.09 18.82 1.24
C MET A 1 -17.12 17.73 0.81
N ALA A 2 -17.61 16.56 0.39
CA ALA A 2 -16.73 15.47 -0.02
C ALA A 2 -15.91 15.88 -1.25
N ASP A 3 -14.66 15.42 -1.33
CA ASP A 3 -13.79 15.65 -2.48
C ASP A 3 -14.44 15.00 -3.72
N PRO A 4 -14.70 15.74 -4.80
CA PRO A 4 -15.35 15.19 -6.01
C PRO A 4 -14.53 14.12 -6.73
N THR A 5 -13.26 13.93 -6.35
CA THR A 5 -12.37 12.88 -6.89
C THR A 5 -12.35 11.60 -6.04
N ALA A 6 -12.96 11.62 -4.85
CA ALA A 6 -12.97 10.45 -3.97
C ALA A 6 -13.89 9.35 -4.51
N PRO A 7 -13.49 8.05 -4.43
CA PRO A 7 -14.34 6.94 -4.84
C PRO A 7 -15.69 6.97 -4.11
N PRO A 8 -16.79 6.52 -4.77
CA PRO A 8 -18.13 6.56 -4.18
C PRO A 8 -18.30 5.61 -2.99
N THR A 9 -17.40 4.63 -2.85
CA THR A 9 -17.35 3.73 -1.71
C THR A 9 -16.60 4.38 -0.54
N PRO A 10 -17.15 4.31 0.69
CA PRO A 10 -16.48 4.86 1.86
C PRO A 10 -15.15 4.13 2.11
N PRO A 11 -14.08 4.84 2.51
CA PRO A 11 -12.80 4.23 2.80
C PRO A 11 -12.89 3.27 3.98
N VAL A 12 -12.03 2.25 3.95
CA VAL A 12 -11.84 1.31 5.06
C VAL A 12 -10.61 1.72 5.85
N PRO A 13 -10.68 1.96 7.17
CA PRO A 13 -9.49 2.21 7.96
C PRO A 13 -8.53 1.01 7.92
N LEU A 14 -7.22 1.25 7.78
CA LEU A 14 -6.22 0.17 7.82
C LEU A 14 -6.33 -0.65 9.12
N ALA A 15 -6.61 0.02 10.24
CA ALA A 15 -6.87 -0.64 11.51
C ALA A 15 -8.04 -1.65 11.48
N ALA A 16 -9.06 -1.41 10.65
CA ALA A 16 -10.20 -2.31 10.49
C ALA A 16 -9.80 -3.58 9.70
N LEU A 17 -8.92 -3.45 8.71
CA LEU A 17 -8.35 -4.61 7.99
C LEU A 17 -7.45 -5.44 8.92
N LEU A 18 -6.60 -4.78 9.72
CA LEU A 18 -5.72 -5.46 10.69
C LEU A 18 -6.50 -6.13 11.84
N ALA A 19 -7.71 -5.65 12.16
CA ALA A 19 -8.57 -6.26 13.18
C ALA A 19 -9.27 -7.53 12.70
N ARG A 20 -9.25 -7.82 11.39
CA ARG A 20 -9.83 -9.04 10.84
C ARG A 20 -8.85 -10.20 10.94
N GLU A 21 -9.04 -11.01 11.99
CA GLU A 21 -8.20 -12.18 12.26
C GLU A 21 -8.21 -13.20 11.09
N ASP A 22 -9.31 -13.29 10.36
CA ASP A 22 -9.46 -14.20 9.22
C ASP A 22 -8.58 -13.83 8.02
N LEU A 23 -8.08 -12.59 7.96
CA LEU A 23 -7.12 -12.16 6.94
C LEU A 23 -5.67 -12.46 7.31
N GLY A 24 -5.38 -12.80 8.58
CA GLY A 24 -4.03 -13.12 9.05
C GLY A 24 -3.01 -11.98 8.89
N LEU A 25 -3.47 -10.72 8.85
CA LEU A 25 -2.61 -9.56 8.60
C LEU A 25 -1.88 -9.11 9.86
N ARG A 26 -0.63 -8.66 9.69
CA ARG A 26 0.17 -8.04 10.75
C ARG A 26 0.96 -6.88 10.18
N GLN A 27 0.88 -5.73 10.86
CA GLN A 27 1.71 -4.58 10.53
C GLN A 27 3.17 -4.84 10.92
N LEU A 28 4.09 -4.67 9.97
CA LEU A 28 5.53 -4.85 10.19
C LEU A 28 6.27 -3.52 10.38
N ALA A 29 5.77 -2.46 9.76
CA ALA A 29 6.42 -1.16 9.70
C ALA A 29 5.39 -0.03 9.59
N GLY A 30 5.88 1.20 9.71
CA GLY A 30 5.09 2.42 9.70
C GLY A 30 4.46 2.78 11.05
N PRO A 31 3.78 3.93 11.14
CA PRO A 31 3.08 4.35 12.35
C PRO A 31 1.96 3.36 12.72
N ASP A 32 1.66 3.24 14.02
CA ASP A 32 0.54 2.40 14.49
C ASP A 32 -0.76 2.76 13.74
N ALA A 33 -1.29 1.79 12.99
CA ALA A 33 -2.47 1.99 12.16
C ALA A 33 -3.72 2.44 12.95
N ARG A 34 -3.82 2.10 14.24
CA ARG A 34 -4.93 2.54 15.11
C ARG A 34 -4.80 4.02 15.48
N ALA A 35 -3.59 4.53 15.59
CA ALA A 35 -3.32 5.94 15.90
C ALA A 35 -3.26 6.81 14.63
N ALA A 36 -2.79 6.26 13.52
CA ALA A 36 -2.54 7.00 12.28
C ALA A 36 -3.82 7.35 11.50
N GLY A 37 -4.91 6.59 11.67
CA GLY A 37 -6.16 6.84 10.96
C GLY A 37 -6.08 6.65 9.44
N THR A 38 -5.10 5.88 8.95
CA THR A 38 -4.87 5.63 7.52
C THR A 38 -6.12 5.04 6.86
N ALA A 39 -6.64 5.74 5.86
CA ALA A 39 -7.82 5.35 5.09
C ALA A 39 -7.40 4.62 3.81
N VAL A 40 -7.88 3.39 3.63
CA VAL A 40 -7.70 2.60 2.41
C VAL A 40 -8.89 2.84 1.50
N GLN A 41 -8.64 3.45 0.34
CA GLN A 41 -9.67 3.78 -0.65
C GLN A 41 -9.94 2.63 -1.60
N TRP A 42 -8.89 1.91 -1.99
CA TRP A 42 -8.94 0.78 -2.91
C TRP A 42 -7.77 -0.18 -2.65
N VAL A 43 -7.90 -1.43 -3.12
CA VAL A 43 -6.84 -2.44 -3.03
C VAL A 43 -6.43 -2.86 -4.43
N HIS A 44 -5.13 -2.79 -4.74
CA HIS A 44 -4.61 -3.22 -6.04
C HIS A 44 -3.64 -4.39 -5.85
N THR A 45 -3.95 -5.54 -6.45
CA THR A 45 -3.00 -6.65 -6.55
C THR A 45 -2.13 -6.44 -7.79
N SER A 46 -0.83 -6.27 -7.62
CA SER A 46 0.09 -6.05 -8.73
C SER A 46 1.45 -6.67 -8.46
N GLU A 47 2.00 -7.26 -9.50
CA GLU A 47 3.38 -7.69 -9.56
C GLU A 47 4.16 -6.81 -10.54
N MET A 48 3.78 -5.55 -10.76
CA MET A 48 4.58 -4.70 -11.63
C MET A 48 5.90 -4.33 -10.96
N ALA A 49 7.00 -4.45 -11.70
CA ALA A 49 8.30 -3.96 -11.27
C ALA A 49 8.29 -2.42 -11.04
N ASP A 50 7.35 -1.71 -11.67
CA ASP A 50 7.07 -0.30 -11.41
C ASP A 50 5.56 -0.01 -11.40
N PRO A 51 4.92 0.07 -10.21
CA PRO A 51 3.52 0.44 -10.10
C PRO A 51 3.29 1.96 -10.11
N TYR A 52 4.32 2.79 -9.95
CA TYR A 52 4.21 4.23 -9.70
C TYR A 52 3.30 4.99 -10.68
N PRO A 53 3.37 4.76 -12.01
CA PRO A 53 2.55 5.53 -12.96
C PRO A 53 1.03 5.36 -12.81
N TYR A 54 0.59 4.37 -12.02
CA TYR A 54 -0.81 4.01 -11.85
C TYR A 54 -1.35 4.30 -10.44
N LEU A 55 -0.48 4.75 -9.53
CA LEU A 55 -0.86 5.09 -8.16
C LEU A 55 -1.39 6.52 -8.11
N LEU A 56 -2.56 6.69 -7.50
CA LEU A 56 -3.26 7.96 -7.33
C LEU A 56 -3.32 8.41 -5.86
N GLY A 57 -2.92 7.55 -4.92
CA GLY A 57 -2.85 7.81 -3.50
C GLY A 57 -3.99 7.15 -2.72
N GLY A 58 -3.68 6.62 -1.54
CA GLY A 58 -4.65 5.97 -0.65
C GLY A 58 -4.98 4.52 -1.05
N GLU A 59 -4.24 3.92 -1.97
CA GLU A 59 -4.34 2.51 -2.31
C GLU A 59 -3.56 1.61 -1.33
N LEU A 60 -4.09 0.42 -1.10
CA LEU A 60 -3.34 -0.69 -0.53
C LEU A 60 -2.81 -1.58 -1.67
N LEU A 61 -1.50 -1.54 -1.90
CA LEU A 61 -0.85 -2.41 -2.89
C LEU A 61 -0.56 -3.79 -2.27
N LEU A 62 -1.03 -4.84 -2.92
CA LEU A 62 -0.75 -6.23 -2.56
C LEU A 62 0.18 -6.84 -3.61
N THR A 63 1.30 -7.36 -3.16
CA THR A 63 2.31 -8.00 -4.02
C THR A 63 2.92 -9.21 -3.32
N ALA A 64 3.24 -10.25 -4.07
CA ALA A 64 4.07 -11.37 -3.64
C ALA A 64 5.58 -11.07 -3.76
N GLY A 65 5.94 -9.93 -4.36
CA GLY A 65 7.31 -9.46 -4.47
C GLY A 65 8.16 -10.23 -5.48
N VAL A 66 7.55 -10.82 -6.52
CA VAL A 66 8.25 -11.74 -7.45
C VAL A 66 9.42 -11.08 -8.22
N HIS A 67 9.41 -9.75 -8.33
CA HIS A 67 10.48 -8.98 -8.98
C HIS A 67 11.57 -8.51 -8.01
N ILE A 68 11.42 -8.72 -6.70
CA ILE A 68 12.44 -8.41 -5.71
C ILE A 68 13.39 -9.60 -5.64
N THR A 69 14.25 -9.74 -6.65
CA THR A 69 15.18 -10.87 -6.79
C THR A 69 16.50 -10.66 -6.05
N ASP A 70 16.86 -9.41 -5.78
CA ASP A 70 18.00 -9.03 -4.94
C ASP A 70 17.58 -7.90 -3.99
N PRO A 71 17.06 -8.22 -2.79
CA PRO A 71 16.60 -7.21 -1.85
C PRO A 71 17.73 -6.32 -1.31
N THR A 72 19.01 -6.68 -1.54
CA THR A 72 20.19 -5.97 -1.04
C THR A 72 21.06 -5.33 -2.13
N GLY A 73 20.73 -5.55 -3.42
CA GLY A 73 21.53 -5.11 -4.57
C GLY A 73 21.29 -3.66 -5.00
N ALA A 74 22.20 -3.10 -5.79
CA ALA A 74 22.14 -1.68 -6.18
C ALA A 74 21.11 -1.35 -7.28
N GLU A 75 20.73 -2.32 -8.13
CA GLU A 75 19.76 -2.15 -9.21
C GLU A 75 18.67 -3.22 -9.08
N GLY A 76 17.42 -2.81 -8.84
CA GLY A 76 16.30 -3.73 -8.54
C GLY A 76 16.03 -3.99 -7.05
N SER A 77 16.67 -3.24 -6.14
CA SER A 77 16.45 -3.37 -4.70
C SER A 77 15.04 -2.97 -4.25
N LEU A 78 14.61 -3.62 -3.17
CA LEU A 78 13.39 -3.31 -2.44
C LEU A 78 13.29 -1.81 -2.10
N ASP A 79 14.41 -1.14 -1.81
CA ASP A 79 14.43 0.28 -1.44
C ASP A 79 13.97 1.17 -2.60
N ALA A 80 14.44 0.89 -3.83
CA ALA A 80 14.04 1.65 -5.01
C ALA A 80 12.55 1.41 -5.36
N TYR A 81 12.05 0.21 -5.10
CA TYR A 81 10.63 -0.12 -5.23
C TYR A 81 9.79 0.64 -4.20
N VAL A 82 10.16 0.59 -2.92
CA VAL A 82 9.47 1.29 -1.84
C VAL A 82 9.52 2.80 -2.03
N ALA A 83 10.66 3.36 -2.45
CA ALA A 83 10.82 4.79 -2.68
C ALA A 83 9.84 5.31 -3.75
N ARG A 84 9.59 4.53 -4.82
CA ARG A 84 8.60 4.86 -5.84
C ARG A 84 7.18 4.85 -5.30
N ILE A 85 6.83 3.86 -4.46
CA ILE A 85 5.51 3.80 -3.82
C ILE A 85 5.30 4.99 -2.89
N VAL A 86 6.30 5.30 -2.06
CA VAL A 86 6.24 6.46 -1.14
C VAL A 86 6.12 7.77 -1.91
N ALA A 87 6.75 7.90 -3.08
CA ALA A 87 6.63 9.07 -3.93
C ALA A 87 5.23 9.25 -4.55
N ALA A 88 4.43 8.18 -4.64
CA ALA A 88 3.05 8.25 -5.13
C ALA A 88 2.03 8.68 -4.06
N GLY A 89 2.32 8.48 -2.78
CA GLY A 89 1.46 8.94 -1.66
C GLY A 89 0.87 7.81 -0.84
#